data_AF-A0A1F6TDQ9-F1
#
_entry.id   AF-A0A1F6TDQ9-F1
#
_cell.length_a   1.000
_cell.length_b   1.000
_cell.length_c   1.000
_cell.angle_alpha   90.00
_cell.angle_beta   90.00
_cell.angle_gamma   90.00
#
_symmetry.space_group_name_H-M   'P 1'
#
loop_
_entity.id
_entity.type
_entity.pdbx_description
1 polymer ?
#
loop_
_entity_poly.entity_id
_entity_poly.type
_entity_poly.pdbx_seq_one_letter_code
_entity_poly.pdbx_strand_id
1 'polypeptide(L)'
;MYTKTLVVLGAVAVMTAPAFALAADDARPERQEVRNDTRDIRADRRDLARDRQEIRRDTKEIRDDRREVRQDLKEIGDDRRELAQDVRERNQDRRELREAVRSGDKEAIKRERAELKQDNAEIRKDRQELARDRRELHRDQRDLRHDKQERRHDAREMHRDRRDMHRDRVERRHDARGQGRDMRQAHGEHGRHPQGQPASAGHRPQGQRPGTARAGHGGGRRG
;
A
#
# COMPACT_ATOMS: atom_id res chain seq x y z
N MET A 1 85.09 13.40 58.80
CA MET A 1 85.47 14.83 58.84
C MET A 1 84.34 15.63 58.23
N TYR A 2 83.85 16.63 58.98
CA TYR A 2 82.82 17.58 58.59
C TYR A 2 83.38 18.62 57.62
N THR A 3 82.62 18.98 56.58
CA THR A 3 82.45 20.37 56.13
C THR A 3 81.11 20.56 55.40
N LYS A 4 80.30 21.49 55.93
CA LYS A 4 79.08 22.08 55.36
C LYS A 4 79.42 23.49 54.86
N THR A 5 78.91 23.90 53.70
CA THR A 5 78.57 25.30 53.31
C THR A 5 77.69 25.23 52.04
N LEU A 6 76.37 25.36 52.12
CA LEU A 6 75.51 26.57 52.05
C LEU A 6 75.32 27.19 50.64
N VAL A 7 74.18 26.80 50.04
CA VAL A 7 73.14 27.55 49.28
C VAL A 7 73.47 28.94 48.71
N VAL A 8 73.24 29.13 47.39
CA VAL A 8 72.63 30.34 46.81
C VAL A 8 71.72 30.00 45.59
N LEU A 9 70.43 30.27 45.77
CA LEU A 9 69.39 30.80 44.85
C LEU A 9 69.46 30.55 43.33
N GLY A 10 68.37 29.96 42.83
CA GLY A 10 67.98 30.02 41.41
C GLY A 10 66.50 29.65 41.24
N ALA A 11 65.60 30.54 41.66
CA ALA A 11 64.17 30.40 41.40
C ALA A 11 63.83 30.98 40.01
N VAL A 12 63.36 30.14 39.09
CA VAL A 12 62.47 30.56 38.01
C VAL A 12 61.37 29.51 37.90
N ALA A 13 60.19 29.87 38.41
CA ALA A 13 58.95 29.21 38.11
C ALA A 13 58.48 29.65 36.73
N VAL A 14 58.33 28.70 35.80
CA VAL A 14 57.42 28.87 34.66
C VAL A 14 56.36 27.79 34.78
N MET A 15 55.19 28.22 35.27
CA MET A 15 53.95 27.47 35.14
C MET A 15 53.63 27.31 33.65
N THR A 16 53.72 26.09 33.13
CA THR A 16 52.99 25.71 31.91
C THR A 16 51.76 24.92 32.33
N ALA A 17 50.61 25.59 32.25
CA ALA A 17 49.29 25.05 32.55
C ALA A 17 48.97 23.79 31.71
N PRO A 18 48.10 22.89 32.20
CA PRO A 18 47.56 21.82 31.37
C PRO A 18 46.69 22.45 30.27
N ALA A 19 47.06 22.20 29.01
CA ALA A 19 46.22 22.59 27.89
C ALA A 19 44.91 21.80 27.97
N PHE A 20 43.84 22.54 28.27
CA PHE A 20 42.44 22.15 28.20
C PHE A 20 42.16 21.38 26.90
N ALA A 21 41.92 20.07 27.02
CA ALA A 21 41.32 19.27 25.96
C ALA A 21 39.80 19.30 26.15
N LEU A 22 39.12 20.35 25.71
CA LEU A 22 37.65 20.38 25.60
C LEU A 22 37.25 21.31 24.45
N ALA A 23 36.64 20.72 23.42
CA ALA A 23 35.74 21.31 22.41
C ALA A 23 36.00 20.76 21.01
N ALA A 24 35.82 19.46 20.81
CA ALA A 24 35.68 18.88 19.46
C ALA A 24 34.84 17.59 19.39
N ASP A 25 34.09 17.24 20.45
CA ASP A 25 33.35 15.96 20.51
C ASP A 25 31.83 16.07 20.30
N ASP A 26 31.20 17.25 20.43
CA ASP A 26 29.72 17.34 20.36
C ASP A 26 29.12 17.21 18.95
N ALA A 27 29.89 17.42 17.87
CA ALA A 27 29.35 17.42 16.50
C ALA A 27 29.40 16.05 15.78
N ARG A 28 30.00 15.02 16.40
CA ARG A 28 30.14 13.67 15.81
C ARG A 28 28.91 12.76 15.96
N PRO A 29 28.23 12.68 17.13
CA PRO A 29 27.03 11.84 17.27
C PRO A 29 25.89 12.33 16.37
N GLU A 30 25.66 13.64 16.29
CA GLU A 30 24.56 14.25 15.52
C GLU A 30 24.67 14.01 14.01
N ARG A 31 25.89 14.03 13.45
CA ARG A 31 26.13 13.71 12.03
C ARG A 31 25.88 12.23 11.72
N GLN A 32 26.07 11.35 12.71
CA GLN A 32 25.79 9.93 12.59
C GLN A 32 24.28 9.67 12.62
N GLU A 33 23.54 10.36 13.49
CA GLU A 33 22.07 10.29 13.57
C GLU A 33 21.41 10.74 12.26
N VAL A 34 21.76 11.91 11.72
CA VAL A 34 21.21 12.39 10.43
C VAL A 34 21.51 11.43 9.27
N ARG A 35 22.67 10.74 9.31
CA ARG A 35 23.02 9.71 8.31
C ARG A 35 22.17 8.45 8.47
N ASN A 36 21.91 8.03 9.70
CA ASN A 36 21.04 6.89 10.01
C ASN A 36 19.60 7.18 9.56
N ASP A 37 19.01 8.31 9.93
CA ASP A 37 17.66 8.69 9.50
C ASP A 37 17.54 8.74 7.96
N THR A 38 18.59 9.22 7.28
CA THR A 38 18.64 9.26 5.80
C THR A 38 18.63 7.86 5.21
N ARG A 39 19.27 6.90 5.88
CA ARG A 39 19.26 5.51 5.47
C ARG A 39 17.89 4.89 5.70
N ASP A 40 17.25 5.18 6.82
CA ASP A 40 15.94 4.62 7.20
C ASP A 40 14.84 5.12 6.25
N ILE A 41 14.74 6.43 6.02
CA ILE A 41 13.79 6.99 5.02
C ILE A 41 14.03 6.41 3.61
N ARG A 42 15.27 6.03 3.27
CA ARG A 42 15.56 5.38 1.98
C ARG A 42 15.13 3.91 1.97
N ALA A 43 15.22 3.21 3.09
CA ALA A 43 14.72 1.85 3.24
C ALA A 43 13.20 1.84 3.13
N ASP A 44 12.51 2.69 3.91
CA ASP A 44 11.05 2.82 3.88
C ASP A 44 10.51 3.14 2.48
N ARG A 45 11.26 3.95 1.70
CA ARG A 45 10.90 4.23 0.30
C ARG A 45 10.99 3.02 -0.61
N ARG A 46 11.94 2.12 -0.37
CA ARG A 46 12.08 0.88 -1.12
C ARG A 46 10.95 -0.07 -0.75
N ASP A 47 10.60 -0.13 0.53
CA ASP A 47 9.52 -0.99 1.03
C ASP A 47 8.17 -0.51 0.49
N LEU A 48 7.84 0.78 0.59
CA LEU A 48 6.66 1.36 -0.07
C LEU A 48 6.58 1.10 -1.58
N ALA A 49 7.73 1.02 -2.26
CA ALA A 49 7.77 0.71 -3.69
C ALA A 49 7.44 -0.77 -3.97
N ARG A 50 7.88 -1.67 -3.08
CA ARG A 50 7.55 -3.11 -3.11
C ARG A 50 6.08 -3.34 -2.81
N ASP A 51 5.56 -2.77 -1.74
CA ASP A 51 4.13 -2.87 -1.37
C ASP A 51 3.24 -2.39 -2.53
N ARG A 52 3.67 -1.32 -3.21
CA ARG A 52 2.93 -0.80 -4.38
C ARG A 52 2.96 -1.76 -5.56
N GLN A 53 4.04 -2.50 -5.72
CA GLN A 53 4.13 -3.53 -6.75
C GLN A 53 3.27 -4.74 -6.38
N GLU A 54 3.25 -5.15 -5.12
CA GLU A 54 2.42 -6.25 -4.60
C GLU A 54 0.94 -5.96 -4.77
N ILE A 55 0.45 -4.82 -4.27
CA ILE A 55 -0.97 -4.40 -4.47
C ILE A 55 -1.37 -4.38 -5.95
N ARG A 56 -0.44 -4.03 -6.86
CA ARG A 56 -0.70 -4.06 -8.29
C ARG A 56 -0.85 -5.48 -8.83
N ARG A 57 -0.08 -6.44 -8.33
CA ARG A 57 -0.20 -7.86 -8.66
C ARG A 57 -1.52 -8.40 -8.14
N ASP A 58 -1.85 -8.20 -6.87
CA ASP A 58 -3.13 -8.67 -6.29
C ASP A 58 -4.32 -8.05 -7.01
N THR A 59 -4.21 -6.78 -7.44
CA THR A 59 -5.26 -6.13 -8.23
C THR A 59 -5.47 -6.81 -9.57
N LYS A 60 -4.40 -7.31 -10.20
CA LYS A 60 -4.47 -8.07 -11.45
C LYS A 60 -5.06 -9.46 -11.20
N GLU A 61 -4.58 -10.18 -10.20
CA GLU A 61 -5.08 -11.51 -9.82
C GLU A 61 -6.59 -11.45 -9.52
N ILE A 62 -7.02 -10.54 -8.64
CA ILE A 62 -8.45 -10.31 -8.34
C ILE A 62 -9.28 -9.95 -9.59
N ARG A 63 -8.67 -9.41 -10.64
CA ARG A 63 -9.36 -9.12 -11.90
C ARG A 63 -9.53 -10.38 -12.74
N ASP A 64 -8.52 -11.24 -12.73
CA ASP A 64 -8.49 -12.51 -13.44
C ASP A 64 -9.46 -13.50 -12.76
N ASP A 65 -9.45 -13.62 -11.43
CA ASP A 65 -10.43 -14.44 -10.68
C ASP A 65 -11.87 -13.98 -10.93
N ARG A 66 -12.09 -12.66 -11.06
CA ARG A 66 -13.42 -12.12 -11.43
C ARG A 66 -13.85 -12.52 -12.83
N ARG A 67 -12.91 -12.74 -13.77
CA ARG A 67 -13.22 -13.24 -15.10
C ARG A 67 -13.57 -14.72 -15.03
N GLU A 68 -12.81 -15.51 -14.27
CA GLU A 68 -13.05 -16.93 -14.05
C GLU A 68 -14.44 -17.17 -13.44
N VAL A 69 -14.75 -16.52 -12.30
CA VAL A 69 -16.09 -16.57 -11.68
C VAL A 69 -17.23 -16.21 -12.65
N ARG A 70 -16.99 -15.31 -13.61
CA ARG A 70 -18.01 -14.97 -14.62
C ARG A 70 -18.14 -16.04 -15.69
N GLN A 71 -17.05 -16.68 -16.05
CA GLN A 71 -17.01 -17.79 -16.99
C GLN A 71 -17.73 -19.00 -16.38
N ASP A 72 -17.43 -19.38 -15.13
CA ASP A 72 -18.12 -20.48 -14.44
C ASP A 72 -19.62 -20.23 -14.31
N LEU A 73 -20.02 -18.98 -14.04
CA LEU A 73 -21.43 -18.59 -14.00
C LEU A 73 -22.13 -18.78 -15.36
N LYS A 74 -21.40 -18.57 -16.46
CA LYS A 74 -21.92 -18.79 -17.81
C LYS A 74 -22.05 -20.29 -18.09
N GLU A 75 -21.02 -21.07 -17.78
CA GLU A 75 -20.99 -22.53 -17.95
C GLU A 75 -22.12 -23.19 -17.17
N ILE A 76 -22.25 -22.91 -15.87
CA ILE A 76 -23.40 -23.35 -15.05
C ILE A 76 -24.74 -22.91 -15.66
N GLY A 77 -24.77 -21.76 -16.33
CA GLY A 77 -25.93 -21.27 -17.04
C GLY A 77 -26.30 -22.11 -18.25
N ASP A 78 -25.30 -22.58 -18.99
CA ASP A 78 -25.44 -23.42 -20.18
C ASP A 78 -25.76 -24.87 -19.78
N ASP A 79 -25.10 -25.45 -18.76
CA ASP A 79 -25.41 -26.78 -18.20
C ASP A 79 -26.87 -26.86 -17.71
N ARG A 80 -27.40 -25.76 -17.14
CA ARG A 80 -28.81 -25.70 -16.75
C ARG A 80 -29.76 -25.75 -17.94
N ARG A 81 -29.36 -25.23 -19.09
CA ARG A 81 -30.17 -25.29 -20.31
C ARG A 81 -30.14 -26.71 -20.89
N GLU A 82 -28.98 -27.36 -20.89
CA GLU A 82 -28.81 -28.74 -21.32
C GLU A 82 -29.65 -29.67 -20.44
N LEU A 83 -29.52 -29.59 -19.12
CA LEU A 83 -30.36 -30.33 -18.17
C LEU A 83 -31.87 -30.09 -18.37
N ALA A 84 -32.25 -28.88 -18.80
CA ALA A 84 -33.65 -28.59 -19.11
C ALA A 84 -34.12 -29.23 -20.42
N GLN A 85 -33.24 -29.44 -21.39
CA GLN A 85 -33.49 -30.20 -22.62
C GLN A 85 -33.63 -31.69 -22.30
N ASP A 86 -32.71 -32.29 -21.54
CA ASP A 86 -32.78 -33.72 -21.16
C ASP A 86 -34.08 -34.01 -20.37
N VAL A 87 -34.49 -33.08 -19.51
CA VAL A 87 -35.76 -33.18 -18.78
C VAL A 87 -36.98 -33.15 -19.72
N ARG A 88 -36.90 -32.43 -20.85
CA ARG A 88 -37.96 -32.41 -21.88
C ARG A 88 -37.99 -33.70 -22.68
N GLU A 89 -36.83 -34.21 -23.10
CA GLU A 89 -36.68 -35.48 -23.82
C GLU A 89 -37.25 -36.62 -22.97
N ARG A 90 -36.81 -36.75 -21.72
CA ARG A 90 -37.40 -37.70 -20.76
C ARG A 90 -38.92 -37.55 -20.56
N ASN A 91 -39.46 -36.34 -20.73
CA ASN A 91 -40.91 -36.15 -20.65
C ASN A 91 -41.62 -36.58 -21.94
N GLN A 92 -40.96 -36.54 -23.09
CA GLN A 92 -41.42 -37.10 -24.38
C GLN A 92 -41.42 -38.63 -24.32
N ASP A 93 -40.32 -39.26 -23.93
CA ASP A 93 -40.24 -40.72 -23.74
C ASP A 93 -41.30 -41.23 -22.76
N ARG A 94 -41.60 -40.44 -21.71
CA ARG A 94 -42.68 -40.80 -20.77
C ARG A 94 -44.06 -40.76 -21.43
N ARG A 95 -44.29 -39.90 -22.42
CA ARG A 95 -45.54 -39.88 -23.20
C ARG A 95 -45.56 -41.07 -24.17
N GLU A 96 -44.47 -41.33 -24.86
CA GLU A 96 -44.33 -42.45 -25.80
C GLU A 96 -44.50 -43.79 -25.08
N LEU A 97 -43.90 -43.96 -23.90
CA LEU A 97 -44.18 -45.10 -23.02
C LEU A 97 -45.66 -45.26 -22.69
N ARG A 98 -46.37 -44.15 -22.39
CA ARG A 98 -47.82 -44.22 -22.07
C ARG A 98 -48.62 -44.65 -23.29
N GLU A 99 -48.24 -44.23 -24.48
CA GLU A 99 -48.87 -44.62 -25.74
C GLU A 99 -48.61 -46.08 -26.05
N ALA A 100 -47.37 -46.56 -25.92
CA ALA A 100 -46.98 -47.95 -26.07
C ALA A 100 -47.72 -48.87 -25.07
N VAL A 101 -47.88 -48.41 -23.81
CA VAL A 101 -48.69 -49.11 -22.80
C VAL A 101 -50.16 -49.18 -23.21
N ARG A 102 -50.72 -48.11 -23.79
CA ARG A 102 -52.11 -48.07 -24.24
C ARG A 102 -52.35 -48.96 -25.48
N SER A 103 -51.39 -49.02 -26.40
CA SER A 103 -51.47 -49.88 -27.59
C SER A 103 -51.19 -51.35 -27.29
N GLY A 104 -50.55 -51.64 -26.15
CA GLY A 104 -50.17 -53.01 -25.75
C GLY A 104 -48.91 -53.52 -26.46
N ASP A 105 -48.17 -52.65 -27.15
CA ASP A 105 -46.91 -53.01 -27.82
C ASP A 105 -45.79 -53.23 -26.78
N LYS A 106 -45.53 -54.50 -26.48
CA LYS A 106 -44.53 -54.90 -25.47
C LYS A 106 -43.11 -54.52 -25.85
N GLU A 107 -42.76 -54.52 -27.13
CA GLU A 107 -41.41 -54.18 -27.58
C GLU A 107 -41.19 -52.67 -27.52
N ALA A 108 -42.18 -51.88 -27.92
CA ALA A 108 -42.16 -50.44 -27.68
C ALA A 108 -42.01 -50.12 -26.19
N ILE A 109 -42.86 -50.70 -25.31
CA ILE A 109 -42.75 -50.50 -23.85
C ILE A 109 -41.34 -50.79 -23.31
N LYS A 110 -40.68 -51.85 -23.81
CA LYS A 110 -39.34 -52.22 -23.39
C LYS A 110 -38.29 -51.19 -23.83
N ARG A 111 -38.38 -50.68 -25.06
CA ARG A 111 -37.51 -49.63 -25.60
C ARG A 111 -37.66 -48.32 -24.82
N GLU A 112 -38.89 -47.82 -24.70
CA GLU A 112 -39.19 -46.58 -23.97
C GLU A 112 -38.74 -46.62 -22.50
N ARG A 113 -38.83 -47.79 -21.85
CA ARG A 113 -38.30 -47.97 -20.48
C ARG A 113 -36.77 -47.93 -20.42
N ALA A 114 -36.09 -48.40 -21.46
CA ALA A 114 -34.64 -48.36 -21.53
C ALA A 114 -34.15 -46.92 -21.74
N GLU A 115 -34.79 -46.19 -22.65
CA GLU A 115 -34.50 -44.77 -22.95
C GLU A 115 -34.76 -43.91 -21.70
N LEU A 116 -35.94 -44.01 -21.08
CA LEU A 116 -36.20 -43.35 -19.79
C LEU A 116 -35.18 -43.66 -18.70
N LYS A 117 -34.62 -44.87 -18.68
CA LYS A 117 -33.59 -45.24 -17.70
C LYS A 117 -32.27 -44.54 -18.02
N GLN A 118 -31.92 -44.41 -19.29
CA GLN A 118 -30.73 -43.68 -19.75
C GLN A 118 -30.87 -42.19 -19.43
N ASP A 119 -31.96 -41.55 -19.83
CA ASP A 119 -32.25 -40.15 -19.53
C ASP A 119 -32.20 -39.83 -18.04
N ASN A 120 -32.81 -40.68 -17.21
CA ASN A 120 -32.78 -40.47 -15.76
C ASN A 120 -31.36 -40.63 -15.18
N ALA A 121 -30.51 -41.44 -15.80
CA ALA A 121 -29.11 -41.60 -15.39
C ALA A 121 -28.28 -40.38 -15.81
N GLU A 122 -28.50 -39.84 -17.01
CA GLU A 122 -27.85 -38.63 -17.53
C GLU A 122 -28.25 -37.41 -16.71
N ILE A 123 -29.56 -37.12 -16.59
CA ILE A 123 -30.11 -36.07 -15.72
C ILE A 123 -29.55 -36.12 -14.30
N ARG A 124 -29.29 -37.33 -13.78
CA ARG A 124 -28.70 -37.51 -12.45
C ARG A 124 -27.23 -37.10 -12.40
N LYS A 125 -26.45 -37.41 -13.44
CA LYS A 125 -25.04 -36.99 -13.57
C LYS A 125 -24.94 -35.48 -13.72
N ASP A 126 -25.70 -34.87 -14.61
CA ASP A 126 -25.60 -33.42 -14.86
C ASP A 126 -26.02 -32.64 -13.59
N ARG A 127 -27.02 -33.13 -12.85
CA ARG A 127 -27.36 -32.55 -11.53
C ARG A 127 -26.24 -32.65 -10.52
N GLN A 128 -25.44 -33.73 -10.55
CA GLN A 128 -24.29 -33.88 -9.65
C GLN A 128 -23.14 -32.98 -10.08
N GLU A 129 -22.87 -32.87 -11.37
CA GLU A 129 -21.86 -31.97 -11.94
C GLU A 129 -22.20 -30.52 -11.62
N LEU A 130 -23.42 -30.07 -11.95
CA LEU A 130 -23.92 -28.74 -11.61
C LEU A 130 -23.84 -28.44 -10.10
N ALA A 131 -24.01 -29.45 -9.25
CA ALA A 131 -23.88 -29.30 -7.81
C ALA A 131 -22.42 -29.14 -7.37
N ARG A 132 -21.46 -29.75 -8.07
CA ARG A 132 -20.01 -29.56 -7.86
C ARG A 132 -19.60 -28.18 -8.34
N ASP A 133 -19.99 -27.78 -9.55
CA ASP A 133 -19.61 -26.48 -10.12
C ASP A 133 -20.11 -25.33 -9.26
N ARG A 134 -21.34 -25.44 -8.73
CA ARG A 134 -21.87 -24.47 -7.75
C ARG A 134 -21.07 -24.40 -6.46
N ARG A 135 -20.50 -25.52 -5.99
CA ARG A 135 -19.66 -25.54 -4.77
C ARG A 135 -18.30 -24.94 -5.05
N GLU A 136 -17.73 -25.21 -6.22
CA GLU A 136 -16.46 -24.62 -6.69
C GLU A 136 -16.61 -23.10 -6.83
N LEU A 137 -17.59 -22.64 -7.59
CA LEU A 137 -17.92 -21.22 -7.72
C LEU A 137 -18.11 -20.53 -6.35
N HIS A 138 -18.69 -21.22 -5.37
CA HIS A 138 -18.85 -20.66 -4.03
C HIS A 138 -17.50 -20.49 -3.30
N ARG A 139 -16.57 -21.43 -3.48
CA ARG A 139 -15.20 -21.33 -2.96
C ARG A 139 -14.46 -20.18 -3.65
N ASP A 140 -14.52 -20.10 -4.97
CA ASP A 140 -13.84 -19.03 -5.72
C ASP A 140 -14.38 -17.65 -5.33
N GLN A 141 -15.69 -17.53 -5.12
CA GLN A 141 -16.28 -16.30 -4.59
C GLN A 141 -15.85 -15.97 -3.17
N ARG A 142 -15.57 -16.97 -2.33
CA ARG A 142 -15.07 -16.78 -0.96
C ARG A 142 -13.60 -16.33 -1.01
N ASP A 143 -12.78 -16.99 -1.80
CA ASP A 143 -11.36 -16.70 -1.90
C ASP A 143 -11.16 -15.30 -2.50
N LEU A 144 -11.89 -14.98 -3.58
CA LEU A 144 -11.95 -13.64 -4.15
C LEU A 144 -12.42 -12.55 -3.15
N ARG A 145 -13.21 -12.90 -2.14
CA ARG A 145 -13.57 -11.97 -1.05
C ARG A 145 -12.43 -11.81 -0.05
N HIS A 146 -11.66 -12.85 0.22
CA HIS A 146 -10.47 -12.79 1.07
C HIS A 146 -9.38 -11.95 0.41
N ASP A 147 -9.04 -12.20 -0.86
CA ASP A 147 -8.00 -11.43 -1.58
C ASP A 147 -8.35 -9.94 -1.65
N LYS A 148 -9.64 -9.63 -1.84
CA LYS A 148 -10.11 -8.24 -1.81
C LYS A 148 -9.94 -7.59 -0.44
N GLN A 149 -10.05 -8.34 0.64
CA GLN A 149 -9.87 -7.85 2.01
C GLN A 149 -8.38 -7.69 2.33
N GLU A 150 -7.55 -8.65 1.95
CA GLU A 150 -6.09 -8.61 2.12
C GLU A 150 -5.50 -7.40 1.40
N ARG A 151 -5.75 -7.27 0.09
CA ARG A 151 -5.30 -6.07 -0.66
C ARG A 151 -5.83 -4.75 -0.06
N ARG A 152 -7.02 -4.76 0.55
CA ARG A 152 -7.54 -3.56 1.25
C ARG A 152 -6.78 -3.28 2.56
N HIS A 153 -6.35 -4.32 3.25
CA HIS A 153 -5.48 -4.21 4.42
C HIS A 153 -4.12 -3.64 4.00
N ASP A 154 -3.48 -4.21 2.98
CA ASP A 154 -2.16 -3.76 2.51
C ASP A 154 -2.20 -2.32 2.02
N ALA A 155 -3.28 -1.93 1.33
CA ALA A 155 -3.48 -0.54 0.92
C ALA A 155 -3.60 0.43 2.10
N ARG A 156 -4.15 -0.02 3.24
CA ARG A 156 -4.25 0.79 4.46
C ARG A 156 -2.91 0.86 5.18
N GLU A 157 -2.17 -0.23 5.22
CA GLU A 157 -0.83 -0.33 5.81
C GLU A 157 0.15 0.58 5.09
N MET A 158 0.29 0.43 3.77
CA MET A 158 1.09 1.33 2.94
C MET A 158 0.70 2.81 3.11
N HIS A 159 -0.59 3.10 3.33
CA HIS A 159 -1.03 4.47 3.59
C HIS A 159 -0.60 4.99 4.98
N ARG A 160 -0.48 4.12 5.99
CA ARG A 160 0.12 4.44 7.29
C ARG A 160 1.62 4.66 7.14
N ASP A 161 2.35 3.75 6.51
CA ASP A 161 3.80 3.86 6.32
C ASP A 161 4.17 5.14 5.55
N ARG A 162 3.35 5.50 4.56
CA ARG A 162 3.52 6.77 3.84
C ARG A 162 3.30 8.00 4.73
N ARG A 163 2.41 7.93 5.72
CA ARG A 163 2.20 9.01 6.69
C ARG A 163 3.33 9.09 7.70
N ASP A 164 3.83 7.95 8.17
CA ASP A 164 4.92 7.91 9.14
C ASP A 164 6.23 8.39 8.51
N MET A 165 6.59 7.92 7.32
CA MET A 165 7.72 8.46 6.55
C MET A 165 7.57 9.98 6.27
N HIS A 166 6.34 10.47 6.10
CA HIS A 166 6.11 11.91 5.95
C HIS A 166 6.41 12.67 7.24
N ARG A 167 6.03 12.12 8.41
CA ARG A 167 6.35 12.69 9.73
C ARG A 167 7.85 12.70 9.96
N ASP A 168 8.54 11.58 9.76
CA ASP A 168 10.01 11.48 9.95
C ASP A 168 10.75 12.49 9.08
N ARG A 169 10.27 12.70 7.85
CA ARG A 169 10.82 13.70 6.94
C ARG A 169 10.59 15.13 7.42
N VAL A 170 9.44 15.40 8.02
CA VAL A 170 9.10 16.72 8.59
C VAL A 170 9.91 16.98 9.85
N GLU A 171 9.98 16.01 10.77
CA GLU A 171 10.75 16.08 12.01
C GLU A 171 12.22 16.38 11.73
N ARG A 172 12.87 15.59 10.88
CA ARG A 172 14.25 15.86 10.45
C ARG A 172 14.44 17.26 9.84
N ARG A 173 13.44 17.77 9.09
CA ARG A 173 13.50 19.14 8.54
C ARG A 173 13.41 20.19 9.63
N HIS A 174 12.65 19.93 10.70
CA HIS A 174 12.59 20.79 11.88
C HIS A 174 13.91 20.76 12.65
N ASP A 175 14.50 19.59 12.87
CA ASP A 175 15.78 19.45 13.58
C ASP A 175 16.92 20.14 12.83
N ALA A 176 17.03 19.92 11.52
CA ALA A 176 18.00 20.60 10.68
C ALA A 176 17.83 22.13 10.66
N ARG A 177 16.60 22.64 10.86
CA ARG A 177 16.33 24.08 10.96
C ARG A 177 16.59 24.64 12.35
N GLY A 178 16.35 23.86 13.41
CA GLY A 178 16.72 24.19 14.79
C GLY A 178 18.22 24.37 14.90
N GLN A 179 18.98 23.35 14.48
CA GLN A 179 20.45 23.39 14.42
C GLN A 179 20.97 24.58 13.60
N GLY A 180 20.34 24.89 12.46
CA GLY A 180 20.71 26.05 11.65
C GLY A 180 20.43 27.42 12.31
N ARG A 181 19.49 27.49 13.26
CA ARG A 181 19.21 28.69 14.07
C ARG A 181 20.13 28.79 15.28
N ASP A 182 20.47 27.68 15.89
CA ASP A 182 21.34 27.64 17.07
C ASP A 182 22.78 27.97 16.69
N MET A 183 23.28 27.44 15.55
CA MET A 183 24.58 27.83 14.98
C MET A 183 24.65 29.31 14.62
N ARG A 184 23.55 29.91 14.11
CA ARG A 184 23.50 31.35 13.80
C ARG A 184 23.54 32.23 15.06
N GLN A 185 22.97 31.76 16.16
CA GLN A 185 23.03 32.45 17.45
C GLN A 185 24.43 32.32 18.08
N ALA A 186 25.03 31.13 18.06
CA ALA A 186 26.39 30.89 18.54
C ALA A 186 27.45 31.69 17.76
N HIS A 187 27.31 31.84 16.44
CA HIS A 187 28.20 32.69 15.63
C HIS A 187 27.87 34.20 15.74
N GLY A 188 26.70 34.57 16.25
CA GLY A 188 26.28 35.96 16.47
C GLY A 188 26.81 36.59 17.76
N GLU A 189 27.27 35.78 18.72
CA GLU A 189 27.81 36.26 20.01
C GLU A 189 29.29 36.69 19.95
N HIS A 190 29.99 36.45 18.83
CA HIS A 190 31.38 36.90 18.62
C HIS A 190 31.53 38.09 17.66
N GLY A 191 30.47 38.87 17.44
CA GLY A 191 30.48 40.02 16.54
C GLY A 191 29.77 41.27 17.06
N ARG A 192 30.33 41.93 18.08
CA ARG A 192 30.06 43.36 18.40
C ARG A 192 31.44 44.01 18.55
N HIS A 193 31.92 44.96 17.74
CA HIS A 193 31.39 46.27 17.27
C HIS A 193 32.32 46.79 16.12
N PRO A 194 31.92 47.77 15.27
CA PRO A 194 32.06 49.18 15.66
C PRO A 194 30.90 50.11 15.26
N GLN A 195 30.94 51.27 15.91
CA GLN A 195 30.05 52.43 15.83
C GLN A 195 29.97 53.06 14.42
N GLY A 196 28.81 53.62 14.08
CA GLY A 196 28.60 54.52 12.95
C GLY A 196 27.16 55.05 12.91
N GLN A 197 27.00 56.36 13.03
CA GLN A 197 25.78 57.16 13.27
C GLN A 197 24.71 57.12 12.14
N PRO A 198 23.47 57.63 12.39
CA PRO A 198 22.31 57.43 11.52
C PRO A 198 22.23 58.47 10.39
N ALA A 199 21.86 58.02 9.19
CA ALA A 199 21.48 58.91 8.09
C ALA A 199 19.97 58.79 7.81
N SER A 200 19.32 59.93 7.90
CA SER A 200 17.93 60.23 7.63
C SER A 200 17.55 60.20 6.14
N ALA A 201 16.26 59.95 5.90
CA ALA A 201 15.41 60.39 4.79
C ALA A 201 15.52 59.68 3.42
N GLY A 202 14.37 59.22 2.92
CA GLY A 202 14.14 59.13 1.48
C GLY A 202 13.19 58.03 0.98
N HIS A 203 11.93 58.41 0.75
CA HIS A 203 11.07 57.96 -0.36
C HIS A 203 10.43 56.56 -0.37
N ARG A 204 9.09 56.59 -0.17
CA ARG A 204 8.12 55.64 -0.75
C ARG A 204 8.07 55.81 -2.28
N PRO A 205 7.75 54.71 -2.99
CA PRO A 205 6.66 54.80 -3.96
C PRO A 205 5.61 53.70 -3.75
N GLN A 206 4.36 54.11 -3.94
CA GLN A 206 3.17 53.27 -4.02
C GLN A 206 3.21 52.46 -5.33
N GLY A 207 2.75 51.21 -5.33
CA GLY A 207 2.73 50.41 -6.56
C GLY A 207 2.13 49.01 -6.44
N GLN A 208 0.82 48.95 -6.27
CA GLN A 208 -0.11 47.98 -6.87
C GLN A 208 0.05 46.46 -6.61
N ARG A 209 -0.96 45.94 -5.91
CA ARG A 209 -1.34 44.51 -5.84
C ARG A 209 -2.04 44.09 -7.15
N PRO A 210 -1.71 42.95 -7.77
CA PRO A 210 -2.63 42.28 -8.67
C PRO A 210 -3.58 41.37 -7.87
N GLY A 211 -4.87 41.61 -8.09
CA GLY A 211 -5.97 41.01 -7.37
C GLY A 211 -6.26 39.56 -7.70
N THR A 212 -7.04 38.99 -6.80
CA THR A 212 -7.70 37.69 -6.89
C THR A 212 -8.64 37.63 -8.09
N ALA A 213 -8.34 36.78 -9.08
CA ALA A 213 -9.31 36.38 -10.08
C ALA A 213 -9.96 35.05 -9.67
N ARG A 214 -11.18 35.18 -9.14
CA ARG A 214 -12.17 34.12 -8.95
C ARG A 214 -13.01 34.06 -10.23
N ALA A 215 -13.00 32.93 -10.93
CA ALA A 215 -14.01 32.53 -11.92
C ALA A 215 -14.37 31.08 -11.56
N GLY A 216 -15.61 30.72 -11.20
CA GLY A 216 -16.81 30.81 -12.04
C GLY A 216 -16.88 29.55 -12.91
N HIS A 217 -17.25 28.40 -12.36
CA HIS A 217 -18.60 27.82 -12.40
C HIS A 217 -19.21 27.74 -13.82
N GLY A 218 -19.27 26.53 -14.36
CA GLY A 218 -20.03 26.10 -15.54
C GLY A 218 -19.65 24.64 -15.79
N GLY A 219 -20.48 23.62 -15.53
CA GLY A 219 -21.92 23.55 -15.78
C GLY A 219 -22.15 23.08 -17.21
N GLY A 220 -21.78 21.82 -17.51
CA GLY A 220 -21.94 21.22 -18.84
C GLY A 220 -22.36 19.76 -18.72
N ARG A 221 -23.67 19.55 -18.75
CA ARG A 221 -24.38 18.27 -18.74
C ARG A 221 -24.72 17.89 -20.19
N ARG A 222 -24.67 16.58 -20.47
CA ARG A 222 -25.42 15.80 -21.48
C ARG A 222 -24.87 15.71 -22.91
N GLY A 223 -24.98 14.47 -23.39
CA GLY A 223 -24.64 13.89 -24.68
C GLY A 223 -24.58 12.39 -24.43
#